data_AF-A0A482WWP2-F1
#
_entry.id   AF-A0A482WWP2-F1
#
_cell.length_a   1.000
_cell.length_b   1.000
_cell.length_c   1.000
_cell.angle_alpha   90.00
_cell.angle_beta   90.00
_cell.angle_gamma   90.00
#
_symmetry.space_group_name_H-M   'P 1'
#
loop_
_entity.id
_entity.type
_entity.pdbx_description
1 polymer ?
#
loop_
_entity_poly.entity_id
_entity_poly.type
_entity_poly.pdbx_seq_one_letter_code
_entity_poly.pdbx_strand_id
1 'polypeptide(L)'
;MARIGLQTPRANLDEEEGIMIAASEPQEFIPFGRQQVRQHPGVKKDTPPPFESSILHKFSHFKIQDDKPSSEWWTLRGDSDVEEEELYYSDSTAVWSRGMAGRSLATDTSAGRQLSSCYTLEEPIEQALWCNFTKLKNGKYYPIPSICLLESSSIKIFTTDGEDFLSSLQFKVSSIWATAFGLLLERMSANPPPSGKPLFSPASTTTNPGVPEMPKIFSLLHPLDEIAPVLVFKQGASLGFMDNRYQKVVFTSCDPSLCMLYDLQSGQHSIWKIRKATYDSYVQTCGTNEYLQRKDDRNLRSDKLASIS
;
A
#
# COMPACT_ATOMS: atom_id res chain seq x y z
N MET A 1 47.57 -30.21 68.55
CA MET A 1 46.90 -29.12 67.80
C MET A 1 46.90 -29.50 66.33
N ALA A 2 45.81 -30.10 65.84
CA ALA A 2 45.64 -30.46 64.44
C ALA A 2 44.50 -29.60 63.87
N ARG A 3 44.77 -28.97 62.72
CA ARG A 3 43.93 -27.98 62.04
C ARG A 3 42.64 -28.62 61.56
N ILE A 4 41.50 -28.00 61.89
CA ILE A 4 40.20 -28.31 61.29
C ILE A 4 40.15 -27.55 59.97
N GLY A 5 40.14 -28.29 58.85
CA GLY A 5 39.97 -27.74 57.52
C GLY A 5 38.51 -27.32 57.31
N LEU A 6 38.29 -26.04 57.02
CA LEU A 6 37.00 -25.53 56.57
C LEU A 6 36.79 -25.95 55.10
N GLN A 7 35.79 -26.78 54.85
CA GLN A 7 35.33 -27.14 53.52
C GLN A 7 34.20 -26.17 53.16
N THR A 8 34.49 -25.16 52.34
CA THR A 8 33.47 -24.29 51.75
C THR A 8 32.75 -25.02 50.61
N PRO A 9 31.42 -24.88 50.49
CA PRO A 9 30.67 -25.49 49.39
C PRO A 9 31.06 -24.82 48.06
N ARG A 10 31.21 -25.63 47.00
CA ARG A 10 31.34 -25.12 45.62
C ARG A 10 30.03 -24.43 45.25
N ALA A 11 30.09 -23.14 44.97
CA ALA A 11 29.03 -22.47 44.23
C ALA A 11 29.06 -23.01 42.79
N ASN A 12 28.00 -23.69 42.37
CA ASN A 12 27.71 -23.85 40.95
C ASN A 12 27.28 -22.47 40.45
N LEU A 13 28.24 -21.73 39.89
CA LEU A 13 27.99 -20.58 39.04
C LEU A 13 28.17 -21.09 37.61
N ASP A 14 27.15 -21.75 37.07
CA ASP A 14 27.00 -21.78 35.63
C ASP A 14 26.54 -20.35 35.26
N GLU A 15 27.52 -19.46 35.07
CA GLU A 15 27.29 -18.13 34.52
C GLU A 15 26.70 -18.31 33.12
N GLU A 16 25.44 -17.93 32.90
CA GLU A 16 24.89 -17.84 31.54
C GLU A 16 25.73 -16.83 30.76
N GLU A 17 26.63 -17.31 29.91
CA GLU A 17 27.38 -16.50 28.96
C GLU A 17 26.39 -15.82 28.01
N GLY A 18 26.15 -14.53 28.22
CA GLY A 18 25.26 -13.74 27.38
C GLY A 18 25.75 -13.69 25.93
N ILE A 19 24.84 -13.96 24.98
CA ILE A 19 25.14 -13.85 23.54
C ILE A 19 25.20 -12.37 23.16
N MET A 20 26.35 -11.94 22.64
CA MET A 20 26.52 -10.63 22.01
C MET A 20 26.51 -10.77 20.49
N ILE A 21 25.62 -10.04 19.82
CA ILE A 21 25.59 -9.94 18.36
C ILE A 21 26.15 -8.57 17.97
N ALA A 22 27.34 -8.56 17.35
CA ALA A 22 27.88 -7.37 16.75
C ALA A 22 27.32 -7.23 15.32
N ALA A 23 26.61 -6.14 15.05
CA ALA A 23 26.36 -5.73 13.67
C ALA A 23 27.70 -5.38 12.99
N SER A 24 27.79 -5.55 11.68
CA SER A 24 29.00 -5.31 10.90
C SER A 24 29.25 -3.80 10.68
N GLU A 25 29.40 -3.36 9.44
CA GLU A 25 29.72 -1.97 9.09
C GLU A 25 28.44 -1.15 8.97
N PRO A 26 28.12 -0.25 9.92
CA PRO A 26 26.97 0.63 9.79
C PRO A 26 27.19 1.60 8.64
N GLN A 27 26.14 1.80 7.84
CA GLN A 27 26.13 2.79 6.76
C GLN A 27 25.00 3.80 7.00
N GLU A 28 25.28 5.07 6.72
CA GLU A 28 24.24 6.09 6.68
C GLU A 28 23.34 5.82 5.46
N PHE A 29 22.04 5.68 5.71
CA PHE A 29 21.05 5.50 4.64
C PHE A 29 20.40 6.83 4.31
N ILE A 30 20.60 7.28 3.07
CA ILE A 30 19.91 8.43 2.48
C ILE A 30 19.11 7.91 1.27
N PRO A 31 17.78 8.08 1.23
CA PRO A 31 16.99 7.68 0.08
C PRO A 31 17.52 8.31 -1.20
N PHE A 32 17.80 7.50 -2.21
CA PHE A 32 18.38 7.98 -3.46
C PHE A 32 17.43 8.96 -4.16
N GLY A 33 16.12 8.67 -4.12
CA GLY A 33 15.09 9.52 -4.68
C GLY A 33 15.07 10.94 -4.11
N ARG A 34 15.52 11.17 -2.87
CA ARG A 34 15.58 12.51 -2.27
C ARG A 34 16.50 13.45 -3.05
N GLN A 35 17.67 12.96 -3.46
CA GLN A 35 18.60 13.76 -4.26
C GLN A 35 18.05 14.01 -5.68
N GLN A 36 17.42 12.99 -6.27
CA GLN A 36 16.82 13.08 -7.60
C GLN A 36 15.70 14.13 -7.63
N VAL A 37 14.79 14.12 -6.65
CA VAL A 37 13.69 15.10 -6.57
C VAL A 37 14.21 16.52 -6.36
N ARG A 38 15.27 16.73 -5.58
CA ARG A 38 15.88 18.06 -5.39
C ARG A 38 16.41 18.68 -6.69
N GLN A 39 16.85 17.85 -7.62
CA GLN A 39 17.36 18.30 -8.93
C GLN A 39 16.29 18.21 -10.03
N HIS A 40 15.11 17.67 -9.72
CA HIS A 40 14.05 17.43 -10.67
C HIS A 40 13.36 18.76 -11.07
N PRO A 41 13.03 18.97 -12.36
CA PRO A 41 12.36 20.19 -12.83
C PRO A 41 10.95 20.42 -12.25
N GLY A 42 10.38 19.40 -11.61
CA GLY A 42 9.04 19.43 -11.04
C GLY A 42 7.92 19.47 -12.08
N VAL A 43 6.72 19.85 -11.66
CA VAL A 43 5.57 20.07 -12.56
C VAL A 43 5.82 21.33 -13.37
N LYS A 44 5.89 21.20 -14.70
CA LYS A 44 5.88 22.36 -15.61
C LYS A 44 4.51 23.02 -15.51
N LYS A 45 4.43 24.14 -14.79
CA LYS A 45 3.27 25.04 -14.88
C LYS A 45 3.40 25.75 -16.21
N ASP A 46 2.42 25.60 -17.11
CA ASP A 46 2.41 26.32 -18.37
C ASP A 46 2.53 27.82 -18.09
N THR A 47 3.68 28.38 -18.44
CA THR A 47 3.93 29.81 -18.31
C THR A 47 3.07 30.52 -19.37
N PRO A 48 2.25 31.52 -19.01
CA PRO A 48 1.60 32.35 -20.01
C PRO A 48 2.64 32.99 -20.96
N PRO A 49 2.25 33.31 -22.21
CA PRO A 49 3.19 33.76 -23.26
C PRO A 49 4.01 35.00 -22.85
N PRO A 50 5.18 35.23 -23.50
CA PRO A 50 6.31 36.00 -22.97
C PRO A 50 6.14 37.53 -22.89
N PHE A 51 4.91 38.06 -22.97
CA PHE A 51 4.69 39.50 -23.05
C PHE A 51 4.53 40.21 -21.69
N GLU A 52 4.49 39.49 -20.57
CA GLU A 52 4.46 40.10 -19.25
C GLU A 52 5.81 39.84 -18.55
N SER A 53 6.82 40.65 -18.87
CA SER A 53 8.10 40.72 -18.14
C SER A 53 7.91 41.40 -16.77
N SER A 54 6.98 40.86 -15.99
CA SER A 54 6.70 41.35 -14.65
C SER A 54 7.76 40.84 -13.69
N ILE A 55 8.24 41.76 -12.84
CA ILE A 55 9.11 41.49 -11.69
C ILE A 55 8.59 40.30 -10.84
N LEU A 56 7.28 40.01 -10.87
CA LEU A 56 6.65 38.80 -10.30
C LEU A 56 7.24 37.48 -10.82
N HIS A 57 7.63 37.37 -12.11
CA HIS A 57 8.30 36.18 -12.66
C HIS A 57 9.75 36.05 -12.19
N LYS A 58 10.40 37.16 -11.84
CA LYS A 58 11.73 37.12 -11.19
C LYS A 58 11.59 36.70 -9.72
N PHE A 59 10.51 37.09 -9.05
CA PHE A 59 10.22 36.67 -7.68
C PHE A 59 9.66 35.24 -7.56
N SER A 60 9.05 34.66 -8.61
CA SER A 60 8.62 33.25 -8.57
C SER A 60 9.78 32.25 -8.49
N HIS A 61 10.99 32.65 -8.90
CA HIS A 61 12.23 31.90 -8.71
C HIS A 61 12.76 32.00 -7.26
N PHE A 62 12.28 32.96 -6.47
CA PHE A 62 12.55 33.06 -5.04
C PHE A 62 11.41 32.38 -4.27
N LYS A 63 11.39 31.05 -4.25
CA LYS A 63 10.63 30.35 -3.22
C LYS A 63 11.37 30.53 -1.89
N ILE A 64 10.84 31.38 -1.01
CA ILE A 64 11.12 31.28 0.42
C ILE A 64 10.78 29.84 0.78
N GLN A 65 11.78 29.10 1.26
CA GLN A 65 11.64 27.72 1.69
C GLN A 65 10.59 27.71 2.80
N ASP A 66 9.35 27.38 2.42
CA ASP A 66 8.28 27.13 3.36
C ASP A 66 8.71 25.84 4.06
N ASP A 67 9.19 25.98 5.30
CA ASP A 67 9.81 24.93 6.12
C ASP A 67 8.76 23.92 6.62
N LYS A 68 7.64 23.80 5.90
CA LYS A 68 6.72 22.70 6.06
C LYS A 68 7.46 21.46 5.53
N PRO A 69 7.72 20.45 6.36
CA PRO A 69 8.35 19.23 5.88
C PRO A 69 7.47 18.68 4.76
N SER A 70 8.01 18.60 3.54
CA SER A 70 7.36 17.87 2.46
C SER A 70 7.18 16.44 2.98
N SER A 71 5.97 15.89 2.78
CA SER A 71 5.70 14.51 3.18
C SER A 71 6.45 13.59 2.21
N GLU A 72 7.71 13.31 2.52
CA GLU A 72 8.50 12.31 1.80
C GLU A 72 8.26 10.91 2.39
N TRP A 73 8.34 9.90 1.53
CA TRP A 73 8.23 8.51 1.93
C TRP A 73 9.05 7.63 1.00
N TRP A 74 9.53 6.51 1.51
CA TRP A 74 10.20 5.50 0.69
C TRP A 74 9.90 4.10 1.19
N THR A 75 10.04 3.13 0.29
CA THR A 75 10.02 1.72 0.61
C THR A 75 11.11 1.01 -0.18
N LEU A 76 11.69 -0.03 0.43
CA LEU A 76 12.72 -0.87 -0.15
C LEU A 76 12.15 -2.26 -0.39
N ARG A 77 12.51 -2.88 -1.51
CA ARG A 77 12.26 -4.30 -1.76
C ARG A 77 13.46 -4.93 -2.45
N GLY A 78 13.68 -6.21 -2.25
CA GLY A 78 14.81 -6.93 -2.84
C GLY A 78 15.24 -8.08 -1.95
N ASP A 79 16.00 -8.99 -2.51
CA ASP A 79 16.69 -10.04 -1.76
C ASP A 79 18.15 -9.60 -1.55
N SER A 80 18.76 -10.00 -0.44
CA SER A 80 20.10 -9.56 -0.03
C SER A 80 21.19 -9.87 -1.07
N ASP A 81 20.93 -10.83 -1.96
CA ASP A 81 21.91 -11.37 -2.90
C ASP A 81 21.75 -10.90 -4.36
N VAL A 82 20.66 -10.21 -4.71
CA VAL A 82 20.32 -9.94 -6.13
C VAL A 82 20.44 -8.47 -6.49
N GLU A 83 19.61 -7.61 -5.91
CA GLU A 83 19.60 -6.15 -6.12
C GLU A 83 18.47 -5.54 -5.27
N GLU A 84 18.75 -4.44 -4.57
CA GLU A 84 17.74 -3.71 -3.79
C GLU A 84 17.08 -2.64 -4.67
N GLU A 85 15.76 -2.57 -4.65
CA GLU A 85 14.96 -1.54 -5.31
C GLU A 85 14.41 -0.57 -4.27
N GLU A 86 14.35 0.72 -4.62
CA GLU A 86 13.72 1.77 -3.81
C GLU A 86 12.63 2.45 -4.62
N LEU A 87 11.46 2.64 -4.00
CA LEU A 87 10.43 3.54 -4.47
C LEU A 87 10.30 4.67 -3.46
N TYR A 88 10.72 5.86 -3.88
CA TYR A 88 10.65 7.09 -3.13
C TYR A 88 9.57 8.00 -3.73
N TYR A 89 8.87 8.77 -2.91
CA TYR A 89 8.06 9.88 -3.41
C TYR A 89 8.09 11.08 -2.46
N SER A 90 7.92 12.27 -3.03
CA SER A 90 7.73 13.52 -2.30
C SER A 90 6.91 14.47 -3.16
N ASP A 91 5.92 15.10 -2.56
CA ASP A 91 4.94 15.96 -3.24
C ASP A 91 4.37 15.23 -4.47
N SER A 92 4.57 15.74 -5.68
CA SER A 92 4.03 15.14 -6.92
C SER A 92 5.04 14.28 -7.69
N THR A 93 6.23 14.03 -7.16
CA THR A 93 7.28 13.27 -7.86
C THR A 93 7.61 11.97 -7.13
N ALA A 94 7.56 10.85 -7.86
CA ALA A 94 8.04 9.55 -7.43
C ALA A 94 9.28 9.12 -8.22
N VAL A 95 10.22 8.46 -7.54
CA VAL A 95 11.48 7.99 -8.09
C VAL A 95 11.63 6.51 -7.79
N TRP A 96 11.88 5.73 -8.82
CA TRP A 96 12.25 4.33 -8.72
C TRP A 96 13.73 4.16 -9.03
N SER A 97 14.48 3.57 -8.11
CA SER A 97 15.90 3.28 -8.27
C SER A 97 16.22 1.83 -7.90
N ARG A 98 17.35 1.32 -8.41
CA ARG A 98 17.83 -0.05 -8.17
C ARG A 98 19.32 -0.07 -7.89
N GLY A 99 19.77 -1.03 -7.09
CA GLY A 99 21.17 -1.22 -6.74
C GLY A 99 21.43 -0.97 -5.26
N MET A 100 22.61 -1.37 -4.79
CA MET A 100 22.96 -1.32 -3.37
C MET A 100 23.14 0.12 -2.88
N ALA A 101 22.55 0.45 -1.73
CA ALA A 101 22.83 1.70 -1.04
C ALA A 101 24.31 1.76 -0.60
N GLY A 102 24.92 2.96 -0.64
CA GLY A 102 26.22 3.21 0.00
C GLY A 102 27.48 2.81 -0.76
N ARG A 103 27.40 2.10 -1.91
CA ARG A 103 28.59 1.78 -2.73
C ARG A 103 28.87 2.86 -3.78
N SER A 104 30.05 3.47 -3.68
CA SER A 104 30.50 4.53 -4.59
C SER A 104 30.92 3.99 -5.96
N LEU A 105 30.56 4.71 -7.03
CA LEU A 105 31.02 4.48 -8.41
C LEU A 105 32.55 4.59 -8.58
N ALA A 106 33.27 5.10 -7.58
CA ALA A 106 34.72 5.32 -7.66
C ALA A 106 35.53 4.02 -7.68
N THR A 107 35.01 2.93 -7.12
CA THR A 107 35.76 1.66 -6.97
C THR A 107 35.21 0.52 -7.82
N ASP A 108 33.95 0.61 -8.27
CA ASP A 108 33.31 -0.40 -9.09
C ASP A 108 32.19 0.22 -9.92
N THR A 109 32.32 0.17 -11.24
CA THR A 109 31.35 0.76 -12.20
C THR A 109 29.99 0.07 -12.18
N SER A 110 29.86 -1.04 -11.44
CA SER A 110 28.64 -1.84 -11.34
C SER A 110 27.88 -1.72 -10.01
N ALA A 111 28.42 -1.03 -9.00
CA ALA A 111 27.97 -1.20 -7.61
C ALA A 111 27.08 -0.08 -7.01
N GLY A 112 26.86 1.03 -7.72
CA GLY A 112 26.06 2.15 -7.21
C GLY A 112 24.57 2.02 -7.54
N ARG A 113 23.70 2.54 -6.65
CA ARG A 113 22.27 2.69 -6.92
C ARG A 113 22.02 3.61 -8.12
N GLN A 114 21.22 3.14 -9.08
CA GLN A 114 20.93 3.81 -10.35
C GLN A 114 19.45 4.18 -10.45
N LEU A 115 19.18 5.31 -11.10
CA LEU A 115 17.82 5.73 -11.44
C LEU A 115 17.23 4.78 -12.48
N SER A 116 16.10 4.15 -12.17
CA SER A 116 15.33 3.35 -13.13
C SER A 116 14.25 4.18 -13.81
N SER A 117 13.45 4.94 -13.04
CA SER A 117 12.39 5.79 -13.59
C SER A 117 12.04 6.94 -12.64
N CYS A 118 11.50 8.02 -13.20
CA CYS A 118 10.99 9.16 -12.46
C CYS A 118 9.60 9.51 -13.00
N TYR A 119 8.62 9.61 -12.10
CA TYR A 119 7.23 9.89 -12.40
C TYR A 119 6.87 11.24 -11.78
N THR A 120 6.25 12.13 -12.55
CA THR A 120 5.76 13.41 -12.03
C THR A 120 4.30 13.56 -12.38
N LEU A 121 3.50 13.73 -11.33
CA LEU A 121 2.07 13.89 -11.39
C LEU A 121 1.69 15.37 -11.30
N GLU A 122 0.43 15.68 -11.60
CA GLU A 122 -0.10 17.04 -11.49
C GLU A 122 -0.50 17.35 -10.04
N GLU A 123 -1.10 16.37 -9.35
CA GLU A 123 -1.45 16.47 -7.94
C GLU A 123 -0.36 15.82 -7.05
N PRO A 124 -0.31 16.19 -5.76
CA PRO A 124 0.54 15.49 -4.80
C PRO A 124 0.16 14.02 -4.69
N ILE A 125 1.19 13.17 -4.60
CA ILE A 125 1.08 11.74 -4.39
C ILE A 125 0.73 11.51 -2.91
N GLU A 126 -0.43 10.91 -2.67
CA GLU A 126 -0.88 10.54 -1.31
C GLU A 126 -0.22 9.23 -0.85
N GLN A 127 -0.03 8.29 -1.78
CA GLN A 127 0.61 7.01 -1.52
C GLN A 127 1.25 6.43 -2.78
N ALA A 128 2.41 5.77 -2.65
CA ALA A 128 3.04 5.02 -3.74
C ALA A 128 3.40 3.61 -3.28
N LEU A 129 3.16 2.60 -4.12
CA LEU A 129 3.56 1.22 -3.85
C LEU A 129 3.77 0.41 -5.13
N TRP A 130 4.48 -0.71 -5.01
CA TRP A 130 4.50 -1.73 -6.05
C TRP A 130 3.31 -2.68 -5.91
N CYS A 131 2.67 -3.01 -7.04
CA CYS A 131 1.57 -3.96 -7.09
C CYS A 131 1.68 -4.83 -8.33
N ASN A 132 1.36 -6.11 -8.20
CA ASN A 132 1.25 -7.03 -9.34
C ASN A 132 -0.23 -7.25 -9.65
N PHE A 133 -0.69 -6.73 -10.79
CA PHE A 133 -2.01 -7.07 -11.31
C PHE A 133 -1.97 -8.43 -12.02
N THR A 134 -3.12 -9.01 -12.35
CA THR A 134 -3.17 -10.29 -13.07
C THR A 134 -3.87 -10.17 -14.42
N LYS A 135 -3.25 -10.69 -15.47
CA LYS A 135 -3.83 -10.77 -16.82
C LYS A 135 -4.05 -12.22 -17.21
N LEU A 136 -5.25 -12.51 -17.70
CA LEU A 136 -5.56 -13.83 -18.26
C LEU A 136 -5.14 -13.86 -19.74
N LYS A 137 -4.23 -14.77 -20.09
CA LYS A 137 -3.83 -15.03 -21.48
C LYS A 137 -3.79 -16.55 -21.70
N ASN A 138 -4.55 -17.04 -22.68
CA ASN A 138 -4.63 -18.47 -23.02
C ASN A 138 -4.97 -19.37 -21.81
N GLY A 139 -5.89 -18.94 -20.94
CA GLY A 139 -6.30 -19.69 -19.75
C GLY A 139 -5.28 -19.70 -18.59
N LYS A 140 -4.16 -18.97 -18.72
CA LYS A 140 -3.15 -18.81 -17.66
C LYS A 140 -3.09 -17.37 -17.17
N TYR A 141 -2.90 -17.23 -15.87
CA TYR A 141 -2.71 -15.93 -15.24
C TYR A 141 -1.23 -15.54 -15.28
N TYR A 142 -0.97 -14.32 -15.73
CA TYR A 142 0.37 -13.73 -15.75
C TYR A 142 0.37 -12.46 -14.89
N PRO A 143 1.42 -12.26 -14.06
CA PRO A 143 1.56 -11.02 -13.32
C PRO A 143 1.88 -9.86 -14.26
N ILE A 144 1.31 -8.69 -13.98
CA ILE A 144 1.68 -7.40 -14.56
C ILE A 144 2.32 -6.61 -13.41
N PRO A 145 3.65 -6.57 -13.31
CA PRO A 145 4.34 -5.78 -12.31
C PRO A 145 4.15 -4.28 -12.59
N SER A 146 3.72 -3.55 -11.56
CA SER A 146 3.38 -2.14 -11.70
C SER A 146 3.79 -1.31 -10.49
N ILE A 147 4.02 -0.02 -10.74
CA ILE A 147 4.08 1.02 -9.72
C ILE A 147 2.75 1.75 -9.73
N CYS A 148 2.11 1.84 -8.57
CA CYS A 148 0.83 2.53 -8.38
C CYS A 148 1.06 3.81 -7.58
N LEU A 149 0.62 4.94 -8.13
CA LEU A 149 0.68 6.25 -7.48
C LEU A 149 -0.75 6.75 -7.26
N LEU A 150 -1.12 6.94 -6.00
CA LEU A 150 -2.42 7.45 -5.57
C LEU A 150 -2.40 8.98 -5.56
N GLU A 151 -3.31 9.59 -6.32
CA GLU A 151 -3.71 11.00 -6.22
C GLU A 151 -5.07 11.10 -5.52
N SER A 152 -5.53 12.33 -5.26
CA SER A 152 -6.78 12.59 -4.52
C SER A 152 -8.04 11.99 -5.18
N SER A 153 -8.01 11.86 -6.51
CA SER A 153 -9.14 11.47 -7.35
C SER A 153 -8.82 10.33 -8.34
N SER A 154 -7.59 9.83 -8.36
CA SER A 154 -7.19 8.82 -9.32
C SER A 154 -6.02 7.96 -8.82
N ILE A 155 -5.81 6.81 -9.44
CA ILE A 155 -4.60 6.00 -9.29
C ILE A 155 -3.94 5.93 -10.66
N LYS A 156 -2.70 6.42 -10.76
CA LYS A 156 -1.86 6.22 -11.95
C LYS A 156 -1.04 4.94 -11.78
N ILE A 157 -1.08 4.08 -12.79
CA ILE A 157 -0.45 2.76 -12.74
C ILE A 157 0.51 2.66 -13.91
N PHE A 158 1.79 2.49 -13.62
CA PHE A 158 2.86 2.34 -14.62
C PHE A 158 3.38 0.92 -14.58
N THR A 159 3.34 0.23 -15.71
CA THR A 159 3.82 -1.14 -15.82
C THR A 159 5.30 -1.18 -16.21
N THR A 160 5.95 -2.31 -15.95
CA THR A 160 7.36 -2.51 -16.33
C THR A 160 7.57 -2.63 -17.85
N ASP A 161 6.54 -2.94 -18.62
CA ASP A 161 6.56 -2.96 -20.09
C ASP A 161 6.26 -1.59 -20.72
N GLY A 162 6.03 -0.56 -19.90
CA GLY A 162 5.91 0.84 -20.35
C GLY A 162 4.48 1.27 -20.70
N GLU A 163 3.48 0.46 -20.39
CA GLU A 163 2.08 0.86 -20.44
C GLU A 163 1.74 1.73 -19.21
N ASP A 164 0.92 2.76 -19.41
CA ASP A 164 0.37 3.57 -18.34
C ASP A 164 -1.17 3.51 -18.33
N PHE A 165 -1.73 3.40 -17.14
CA PHE A 165 -3.17 3.33 -16.91
C PHE A 165 -3.59 4.39 -15.89
N LEU A 166 -4.82 4.87 -16.07
CA LEU A 166 -5.47 5.79 -15.15
C LEU A 166 -6.76 5.17 -14.65
N SER A 167 -6.86 4.95 -13.34
CA SER A 167 -8.07 4.47 -12.68
C SER A 167 -8.69 5.60 -11.86
N SER A 168 -9.81 6.17 -12.32
CA SER A 168 -10.52 7.24 -11.61
C SER A 168 -11.23 6.72 -10.36
N LEU A 169 -11.13 7.47 -9.26
CA LEU A 169 -11.76 7.13 -7.98
C LEU A 169 -13.15 7.76 -7.88
N GLN A 170 -14.15 6.95 -7.56
CA GLN A 170 -15.53 7.40 -7.35
C GLN A 170 -15.80 7.86 -5.90
N PHE A 171 -14.80 7.71 -5.02
CA PHE A 171 -14.84 8.05 -3.61
C PHE A 171 -13.42 8.35 -3.12
N LYS A 172 -13.28 9.11 -2.02
CA LYS A 172 -11.97 9.33 -1.41
C LYS A 172 -11.42 8.04 -0.81
N VAL A 173 -10.16 7.76 -1.08
CA VAL A 173 -9.43 6.60 -0.58
C VAL A 173 -8.50 7.07 0.53
N SER A 174 -8.48 6.38 1.66
CA SER A 174 -7.54 6.68 2.75
C SER A 174 -6.22 5.95 2.57
N SER A 175 -6.25 4.73 2.02
CA SER A 175 -5.05 3.92 1.81
C SER A 175 -5.28 2.87 0.73
N ILE A 176 -4.23 2.56 -0.02
CA ILE A 176 -4.17 1.43 -0.95
C ILE A 176 -3.23 0.35 -0.44
N TRP A 177 -3.50 -0.91 -0.78
CA TRP A 177 -2.68 -2.05 -0.35
C TRP A 177 -2.47 -3.02 -1.49
N ALA A 178 -1.20 -3.40 -1.72
CA ALA A 178 -0.89 -4.45 -2.67
C ALA A 178 -1.36 -5.81 -2.15
N THR A 179 -1.93 -6.62 -3.04
CA THR A 179 -2.35 -8.00 -2.77
C THR A 179 -1.84 -8.91 -3.88
N ALA A 180 -2.02 -10.22 -3.71
CA ALA A 180 -1.67 -11.21 -4.74
C ALA A 180 -2.45 -11.03 -6.06
N PHE A 181 -3.53 -10.25 -6.08
CA PHE A 181 -4.44 -10.15 -7.23
C PHE A 181 -4.55 -8.73 -7.81
N GLY A 182 -3.91 -7.73 -7.21
CA GLY A 182 -4.11 -6.31 -7.52
C GLY A 182 -4.17 -5.47 -6.25
N LEU A 183 -4.94 -4.38 -6.27
CA LEU A 183 -5.06 -3.45 -5.17
C LEU A 183 -6.29 -3.71 -4.30
N LEU A 184 -6.13 -3.51 -2.99
CA LEU A 184 -7.20 -3.27 -2.03
C LEU A 184 -7.26 -1.77 -1.71
N LEU A 185 -8.44 -1.18 -1.72
CA LEU A 185 -8.66 0.24 -1.47
C LEU A 185 -9.52 0.41 -0.22
N GLU A 186 -9.01 1.10 0.79
CA GLU A 186 -9.79 1.49 1.97
C GLU A 186 -10.43 2.86 1.72
N ARG A 187 -11.76 2.91 1.70
CA ARG A 187 -12.52 4.15 1.52
C ARG A 187 -12.41 5.01 2.77
N MET A 188 -12.12 6.30 2.56
CA MET A 188 -12.17 7.30 3.62
C MET A 188 -13.61 7.42 4.14
N SER A 189 -13.80 7.14 5.42
CA SER A 189 -15.08 7.38 6.08
C SER A 189 -15.11 8.84 6.56
N ALA A 190 -16.26 9.52 6.43
CA ALA A 190 -16.45 10.76 7.17
C ALA A 190 -16.22 10.47 8.67
N ASN A 191 -15.48 11.35 9.36
CA ASN A 191 -15.03 11.15 10.73
C ASN A 191 -16.15 10.55 11.61
N PRO A 192 -15.84 9.57 12.48
CA PRO A 192 -16.78 9.24 13.54
C PRO A 192 -17.10 10.52 14.30
N PRO A 193 -18.38 10.78 14.64
CA PRO A 193 -18.73 11.97 15.42
C PRO A 193 -17.83 12.00 16.67
N PRO A 194 -17.31 13.19 17.06
CA PRO A 194 -16.39 13.31 18.17
C PRO A 194 -16.97 12.62 19.42
N SER A 195 -16.09 11.89 20.10
CA SER A 195 -16.32 11.17 21.34
C SER A 195 -17.14 12.00 22.33
N GLY A 196 -18.44 11.69 22.39
CA GLY A 196 -19.38 12.37 23.28
C GLY A 196 -20.79 11.74 23.31
N LYS A 197 -21.02 10.61 22.64
CA LYS A 197 -22.28 9.87 22.77
C LYS A 197 -22.17 8.86 23.93
N PRO A 198 -23.12 8.85 24.88
CA PRO A 198 -23.02 8.07 26.11
C PRO A 198 -22.98 6.55 25.85
N LEU A 199 -22.29 5.83 26.74
CA LEU A 199 -22.00 4.38 26.74
C LEU A 199 -23.21 3.44 26.65
N PHE A 200 -24.43 3.97 26.60
CA PHE A 200 -25.67 3.20 26.39
C PHE A 200 -26.54 3.94 25.37
N SER A 201 -26.10 3.92 24.13
CA SER A 201 -27.00 4.14 22.99
C SER A 201 -27.35 2.74 22.46
N PRO A 202 -28.61 2.28 22.47
CA PRO A 202 -28.96 1.05 21.76
C PRO A 202 -28.54 1.25 20.29
N ALA A 203 -28.06 0.17 19.66
CA ALA A 203 -27.57 0.14 18.28
C ALA A 203 -28.39 1.12 17.43
N SER A 204 -27.77 2.25 17.06
CA SER A 204 -28.49 3.33 16.41
C SER A 204 -28.89 2.87 15.02
N THR A 205 -30.11 2.38 14.90
CA THR A 205 -30.96 2.32 13.70
C THR A 205 -31.31 3.74 13.22
N THR A 206 -30.31 4.63 13.17
CA THR A 206 -30.44 5.99 12.62
C THR A 206 -29.74 6.10 11.26
N THR A 207 -29.83 5.05 10.46
CA THR A 207 -29.95 5.20 9.01
C THR A 207 -31.45 5.20 8.72
N ASN A 208 -31.90 6.03 7.77
CA ASN A 208 -33.21 5.81 7.17
C ASN A 208 -33.31 4.30 6.84
N PRO A 209 -34.39 3.57 7.21
CA PRO A 209 -34.51 2.10 7.07
C PRO A 209 -34.39 1.52 5.64
N GLY A 210 -33.87 2.27 4.68
CA GLY A 210 -33.73 1.86 3.28
C GLY A 210 -32.46 2.32 2.57
N VAL A 211 -31.45 2.89 3.26
CA VAL A 211 -30.16 3.23 2.61
C VAL A 211 -29.09 2.23 3.05
N PRO A 212 -28.61 1.33 2.16
CA PRO A 212 -27.54 0.41 2.46
C PRO A 212 -26.26 1.16 2.87
N GLU A 213 -25.59 0.72 3.93
CA GLU A 213 -24.28 1.27 4.29
C GLU A 213 -23.27 0.93 3.18
N MET A 214 -22.62 1.95 2.64
CA MET A 214 -21.72 1.77 1.50
C MET A 214 -20.47 0.99 1.96
N PRO A 215 -19.99 0.00 1.17
CA PRO A 215 -18.80 -0.76 1.52
C PRO A 215 -17.61 0.14 1.87
N LYS A 216 -16.80 -0.31 2.83
CA LYS A 216 -15.58 0.37 3.25
C LYS A 216 -14.39 -0.04 2.40
N ILE A 217 -14.36 -1.28 1.93
CA ILE A 217 -13.18 -1.88 1.31
C ILE A 217 -13.53 -2.32 -0.10
N PHE A 218 -12.70 -1.92 -1.05
CA PHE A 218 -12.86 -2.20 -2.47
C PHE A 218 -11.60 -2.87 -3.03
N SER A 219 -11.70 -3.46 -4.20
CA SER A 219 -10.61 -4.07 -4.93
C SER A 219 -10.54 -3.60 -6.37
N LEU A 220 -9.33 -3.50 -6.89
CA LEU A 220 -9.02 -3.28 -8.31
C LEU A 220 -8.08 -4.40 -8.76
N LEU A 221 -8.60 -5.38 -9.51
CA LEU A 221 -7.86 -6.59 -9.88
C LEU A 221 -7.09 -6.50 -11.20
N HIS A 222 -7.46 -5.51 -12.03
CA HIS A 222 -6.74 -5.12 -13.23
C HIS A 222 -6.85 -3.59 -13.40
N PRO A 223 -5.85 -2.88 -13.95
CA PRO A 223 -5.90 -1.42 -14.10
C PRO A 223 -7.11 -0.89 -14.90
N LEU A 224 -7.63 -1.73 -15.80
CA LEU A 224 -8.80 -1.45 -16.65
C LEU A 224 -10.14 -1.98 -16.08
N ASP A 225 -10.12 -2.66 -14.93
CA ASP A 225 -11.35 -3.13 -14.31
C ASP A 225 -12.06 -2.01 -13.53
N GLU A 226 -13.37 -2.19 -13.32
CA GLU A 226 -14.13 -1.35 -12.41
C GLU A 226 -13.75 -1.65 -10.96
N ILE A 227 -13.61 -0.61 -10.15
CA ILE A 227 -13.39 -0.74 -8.71
C ILE A 227 -14.65 -1.36 -8.08
N ALA A 228 -14.49 -2.51 -7.42
CA ALA A 228 -15.60 -3.28 -6.90
C ALA A 228 -15.48 -3.54 -5.39
N PRO A 229 -16.58 -3.60 -4.64
CA PRO A 229 -16.55 -3.84 -3.21
C PRO A 229 -16.08 -5.27 -2.88
N VAL A 230 -15.38 -5.43 -1.76
CA VAL A 230 -14.87 -6.73 -1.32
C VAL A 230 -15.92 -7.52 -0.56
N LEU A 231 -16.08 -8.78 -0.96
CA LEU A 231 -16.97 -9.73 -0.29
C LEU A 231 -16.32 -10.27 0.99
N VAL A 232 -17.08 -10.41 2.06
CA VAL A 232 -16.64 -10.93 3.35
C VAL A 232 -17.39 -12.21 3.69
N PHE A 233 -16.63 -13.24 4.05
CA PHE A 233 -17.15 -14.49 4.60
C PHE A 233 -16.70 -14.60 6.06
N LYS A 234 -17.64 -14.52 7.00
CA LYS A 234 -17.36 -14.87 8.41
C LYS A 234 -17.86 -16.28 8.66
N GLN A 235 -17.08 -17.10 9.36
CA GLN A 235 -17.51 -18.44 9.73
C GLN A 235 -18.85 -18.39 10.47
N GLY A 236 -19.86 -19.09 9.96
CA GLY A 236 -21.21 -19.11 10.53
C GLY A 236 -22.10 -17.90 10.20
N ALA A 237 -21.66 -16.95 9.37
CA ALA A 237 -22.47 -15.81 8.93
C ALA A 237 -22.80 -15.87 7.42
N SER A 238 -23.80 -15.10 7.01
CA SER A 238 -24.11 -14.87 5.60
C SER A 238 -23.02 -14.04 4.91
N LEU A 239 -22.86 -14.26 3.61
CA LEU A 239 -22.04 -13.42 2.74
C LEU A 239 -22.50 -11.95 2.81
N GLY A 240 -21.55 -11.03 2.91
CA GLY A 240 -21.82 -9.60 2.94
C GLY A 240 -20.62 -8.76 2.49
N PHE A 241 -20.69 -7.45 2.72
CA PHE A 241 -19.59 -6.52 2.48
C PHE A 241 -18.95 -6.09 3.79
N MET A 242 -17.70 -5.61 3.72
CA MET A 242 -17.08 -4.96 4.87
C MET A 242 -17.57 -3.51 4.94
N ASP A 243 -18.40 -3.18 5.93
CA ASP A 243 -18.97 -1.85 6.14
C ASP A 243 -18.55 -1.20 7.47
N ASN A 244 -17.99 -1.99 8.39
CA ASN A 244 -17.59 -1.50 9.72
C ASN A 244 -16.50 -0.43 9.65
N ARG A 245 -16.89 0.81 9.98
CA ARG A 245 -15.99 1.99 10.00
C ARG A 245 -14.81 1.87 10.95
N TYR A 246 -14.94 1.07 12.02
CA TYR A 246 -13.91 0.90 13.05
C TYR A 246 -12.81 -0.09 12.67
N GLN A 247 -13.02 -0.90 11.63
CA GLN A 247 -12.02 -1.86 11.14
C GLN A 247 -11.11 -1.22 10.10
N LYS A 248 -9.80 -1.16 10.37
CA LYS A 248 -8.79 -0.63 9.43
C LYS A 248 -7.91 -1.74 8.90
N VAL A 249 -7.51 -1.67 7.64
CA VAL A 249 -6.44 -2.53 7.13
C VAL A 249 -5.11 -2.03 7.71
N VAL A 250 -4.29 -2.93 8.22
CA VAL A 250 -2.98 -2.59 8.79
C VAL A 250 -1.83 -3.33 8.13
N PHE A 251 -2.11 -4.43 7.41
CA PHE A 251 -1.11 -5.21 6.72
C PHE A 251 -1.75 -6.06 5.61
N THR A 252 -1.02 -6.23 4.51
CA THR A 252 -1.33 -7.22 3.48
C THR A 252 -0.08 -8.01 3.11
N SER A 253 -0.28 -9.26 2.70
CA SER A 253 0.76 -10.14 2.19
C SER A 253 0.29 -10.77 0.87
N CYS A 254 1.20 -10.87 -0.09
CA CYS A 254 0.96 -11.56 -1.35
C CYS A 254 1.19 -13.06 -1.23
N ASP A 255 2.16 -13.49 -0.42
CA ASP A 255 2.48 -14.90 -0.21
C ASP A 255 2.90 -15.17 1.25
N PRO A 256 2.03 -15.80 2.06
CA PRO A 256 0.67 -16.22 1.75
C PRO A 256 -0.29 -15.02 1.55
N SER A 257 -1.33 -15.19 0.74
CA SER A 257 -2.31 -14.15 0.41
C SER A 257 -3.23 -13.81 1.60
N LEU A 258 -2.87 -12.78 2.36
CA LEU A 258 -3.49 -12.42 3.65
C LEU A 258 -3.74 -10.91 3.78
N CYS A 259 -4.75 -10.55 4.57
CA CYS A 259 -5.04 -9.21 5.05
C CYS A 259 -5.18 -9.23 6.57
N MET A 260 -4.57 -8.27 7.26
CA MET A 260 -4.79 -8.05 8.69
C MET A 260 -5.63 -6.80 8.90
N LEU A 261 -6.69 -6.94 9.69
CA LEU A 261 -7.53 -5.82 10.12
C LEU A 261 -7.33 -5.55 11.60
N TYR A 262 -7.29 -4.27 11.97
CA TYR A 262 -7.36 -3.81 13.35
C TYR A 262 -8.71 -3.19 13.62
N ASP A 263 -9.41 -3.67 14.66
CA ASP A 263 -10.66 -3.09 15.12
C ASP A 263 -10.41 -2.07 16.24
N LEU A 264 -10.71 -0.80 15.96
CA LEU A 264 -10.53 0.30 16.91
C LEU A 264 -11.44 0.20 18.14
N GLN A 265 -12.55 -0.54 18.09
CA GLN A 265 -13.45 -0.69 19.23
C GLN A 265 -12.97 -1.75 20.21
N SER A 266 -12.63 -2.94 19.70
CA SER A 266 -12.17 -4.05 20.53
C SER A 266 -10.66 -4.00 20.83
N GLY A 267 -9.89 -3.23 20.07
CA GLY A 267 -8.43 -3.18 20.16
C GLY A 267 -7.76 -4.46 19.67
N GLN A 268 -8.44 -5.27 18.86
CA GLN A 268 -7.96 -6.59 18.42
C GLN A 268 -7.58 -6.60 16.93
N HIS A 269 -6.61 -7.45 16.60
CA HIS A 269 -6.25 -7.79 15.23
C HIS A 269 -6.98 -9.05 14.78
N SER A 270 -7.34 -9.10 13.50
CA SER A 270 -7.89 -10.29 12.83
C SER A 270 -7.17 -10.52 11.51
N ILE A 271 -6.90 -11.78 11.18
CA ILE A 271 -6.22 -12.18 9.95
C ILE A 271 -7.23 -12.85 9.03
N TRP A 272 -7.22 -12.45 7.76
CA TRP A 272 -8.16 -12.89 6.73
C TRP A 272 -7.39 -13.39 5.51
N LYS A 273 -7.89 -14.44 4.86
CA LYS A 273 -7.35 -14.89 3.58
C LYS A 273 -7.96 -14.06 2.46
N ILE A 274 -7.13 -13.46 1.61
CA ILE A 274 -7.59 -12.79 0.38
C ILE A 274 -7.63 -13.82 -0.74
N ARG A 275 -8.72 -13.83 -1.51
CA ARG A 275 -8.89 -14.68 -2.71
C ARG A 275 -9.83 -14.04 -3.72
N LYS A 276 -9.80 -14.48 -4.98
CA LYS A 276 -10.86 -14.18 -5.94
C LYS A 276 -12.19 -14.77 -5.47
N ALA A 277 -13.29 -14.05 -5.69
CA ALA A 277 -14.62 -14.53 -5.33
C ALA A 277 -14.97 -15.80 -6.11
N THR A 278 -15.66 -16.74 -5.47
CA THR A 278 -16.22 -17.88 -6.21
C THR A 278 -17.50 -17.46 -6.94
N TYR A 279 -17.85 -18.21 -7.98
CA TYR A 279 -19.09 -17.97 -8.72
C TYR A 279 -20.33 -17.99 -7.80
N ASP A 280 -20.43 -18.95 -6.89
CA ASP A 280 -21.59 -19.07 -5.98
C ASP A 280 -21.72 -17.82 -5.09
N SER A 281 -20.59 -17.29 -4.63
CA SER A 281 -20.51 -16.04 -3.86
C SER A 281 -21.00 -14.84 -4.67
N TYR A 282 -20.57 -14.76 -5.93
CA TYR A 282 -20.97 -13.71 -6.86
C TYR A 282 -22.49 -13.75 -7.11
N VAL A 283 -23.05 -14.93 -7.41
CA VAL A 283 -24.49 -15.09 -7.69
C VAL A 283 -25.34 -14.73 -6.47
N GLN A 284 -24.92 -15.14 -5.27
CA GLN A 284 -25.63 -14.84 -4.04
C GLN A 284 -25.67 -13.33 -3.73
N THR A 285 -24.68 -12.57 -4.18
CA THR A 285 -24.59 -11.11 -3.91
C THR A 285 -25.19 -10.26 -5.03
N CYS A 286 -24.95 -10.61 -6.30
CA CYS A 286 -25.34 -9.82 -7.46
C CYS A 286 -26.67 -10.24 -8.10
N GLY A 287 -27.28 -11.34 -7.63
CA GLY A 287 -28.50 -11.91 -8.20
C GLY A 287 -28.26 -12.67 -9.51
N THR A 288 -29.16 -13.60 -9.84
CA THR A 288 -29.17 -14.33 -11.11
C THR A 288 -29.50 -13.39 -12.27
N ASN A 289 -28.52 -13.00 -13.06
CA ASN A 289 -28.78 -12.54 -14.42
C ASN A 289 -29.03 -13.78 -15.29
N GLU A 290 -30.25 -13.95 -15.80
CA GLU A 290 -30.70 -15.08 -16.65
C GLU A 290 -29.92 -15.24 -17.97
N TYR A 291 -28.99 -14.33 -18.28
CA TYR A 291 -28.12 -14.37 -19.45
C TYR A 291 -26.85 -15.24 -19.32
N LEU A 292 -26.56 -15.82 -18.14
CA LEU A 292 -25.32 -16.56 -17.86
C LEU A 292 -25.40 -18.05 -18.25
N GLN A 293 -25.60 -18.35 -19.53
CA GLN A 293 -25.68 -19.74 -20.01
C GLN A 293 -24.32 -20.41 -20.29
N ARG A 294 -23.21 -19.67 -20.43
CA ARG A 294 -21.88 -20.23 -20.72
C ARG A 294 -20.97 -20.26 -19.48
N LYS A 295 -20.23 -21.36 -19.29
CA LYS A 295 -19.31 -21.59 -18.16
C LYS A 295 -18.14 -20.59 -18.15
N ASP A 296 -17.69 -20.16 -19.32
CA ASP A 296 -16.55 -19.24 -19.45
C ASP A 296 -16.90 -17.81 -19.00
N ASP A 297 -18.12 -17.34 -19.30
CA ASP A 297 -18.60 -16.00 -18.89
C ASP A 297 -18.81 -15.90 -17.36
N ARG A 298 -19.13 -17.03 -16.71
CA ARG A 298 -19.33 -17.12 -15.25
C ARG A 298 -18.04 -16.95 -14.45
N ASN A 299 -16.96 -17.57 -14.91
CA ASN A 299 -15.65 -17.43 -14.27
C ASN A 299 -15.09 -16.02 -14.51
N LEU A 300 -15.25 -15.48 -15.72
CA LEU A 300 -14.69 -14.18 -16.10
C LEU A 300 -15.21 -13.00 -15.25
N ARG A 301 -16.46 -13.03 -14.78
CA ARG A 301 -17.03 -11.97 -13.92
C ARG A 301 -16.72 -12.14 -12.43
N SER A 302 -16.68 -13.38 -11.93
CA SER A 302 -16.30 -13.65 -10.52
C SER A 302 -14.80 -13.41 -10.29
N ASP A 303 -13.98 -13.62 -11.32
CA ASP A 303 -12.54 -13.33 -11.31
C ASP A 303 -12.18 -11.83 -11.15
N LYS A 304 -13.18 -10.94 -11.23
CA LYS A 304 -13.05 -9.48 -11.04
C LYS A 304 -13.38 -9.00 -9.63
N LEU A 305 -13.83 -9.88 -8.74
CA LEU A 305 -14.12 -9.55 -7.35
C LEU A 305 -13.12 -10.20 -6.40
N ALA A 306 -12.65 -9.43 -5.42
CA ALA A 306 -11.95 -9.99 -4.28
C ALA A 306 -12.94 -10.42 -3.19
N SER A 307 -12.56 -11.44 -2.43
CA SER A 307 -13.20 -11.83 -1.18
C SER A 307 -12.17 -12.05 -0.09
N ILE A 308 -12.58 -11.77 1.15
CA ILE A 308 -11.84 -12.09 2.36
C ILE A 308 -12.63 -13.09 3.21
N SER A 309 -11.95 -14.10 3.74
CA SER A 309 -12.54 -15.20 4.51
C SER A 309 -11.62 -15.68 5.62
#